data_AF-A0A9Q8VB61-F1
#
_entry.id   AF-A0A9Q8VB61-F1
#
_cell.length_a   1.000
_cell.length_b   1.000
_cell.length_c   1.000
_cell.angle_alpha   90.00
_cell.angle_beta   90.00
_cell.angle_gamma   90.00
#
_symmetry.space_group_name_H-M   'P 1'
#
loop_
_entity.id
_entity.type
_entity.pdbx_description
1 polymer ?
#
loop_
_entity_poly.entity_id
_entity_poly.type
_entity_poly.pdbx_seq_one_letter_code
_entity_poly.pdbx_strand_id
1 'polypeptide(L)'
;MSRAYREAKGDIIWVMDCNVWVASGALGRMVDKLMGFASDKARTTPYKFVHQMPLVVDTIDYTEPTSASRQALLSSTSERPSSPELMARSADDLLTRISRNGGGRLDEMFMATTHIKFYGAINSVGIAPCIVGKSNMFRKSHLDQATTESQNPILKKGENKPTGVDHFSYNICEDHLIGDLLWRSNIPGHWNHGLVWGDLALQPQAGMSITGYVARRVRWLRARKFTVLAATLVEPGVESLVCCAYLAFALTTLPWVHDKTGIPRTWGAMASIWVVAVLAWMTVDWFAFRLIHSGQTVAVDEDTPYWARGTSHGAGGMPRRSFGEWVLAWIGREFLALPIWTWAVVLGTTVNWRGKTFYVRFDTSVVDLTNKQPTRGSRTPELERGRRSSKDRVD
;
A
#
# COMPACT_ATOMS: atom_id res chain seq x y z
N MET A 1 -5.79 13.83 10.33
CA MET A 1 -5.99 12.65 11.21
C MET A 1 -6.17 13.05 12.68
N SER A 2 -5.15 13.65 13.31
CA SER A 2 -5.15 14.08 14.73
C SER A 2 -6.44 14.74 15.25
N ARG A 3 -6.94 15.80 14.60
CA ARG A 3 -8.17 16.49 15.01
C ARG A 3 -9.39 15.56 15.04
N ALA A 4 -9.61 14.82 13.95
CA ALA A 4 -10.72 13.88 13.83
C ALA A 4 -10.65 12.77 14.89
N TYR A 5 -9.44 12.29 15.23
CA TYR A 5 -9.24 11.31 16.29
C TYR A 5 -9.64 11.83 17.68
N ARG A 6 -9.33 13.11 17.99
CA ARG A 6 -9.72 13.73 19.27
C ARG A 6 -11.21 14.03 19.36
N GLU A 7 -11.83 14.42 18.24
CA GLU A 7 -13.25 14.74 18.15
C GLU A 7 -14.14 13.48 18.01
N ALA A 8 -13.54 12.30 17.80
CA ALA A 8 -14.26 11.05 17.70
C ALA A 8 -15.01 10.73 19.00
N LYS A 9 -16.33 10.57 18.89
CA LYS A 9 -17.22 10.26 20.02
C LYS A 9 -17.23 8.77 20.39
N GLY A 10 -16.97 7.90 19.41
CA GLY A 10 -16.98 6.45 19.56
C GLY A 10 -15.61 5.85 19.82
N ASP A 11 -15.58 4.62 20.35
CA ASP A 11 -14.33 3.89 20.57
C ASP A 11 -13.78 3.25 19.29
N ILE A 12 -14.64 2.92 18.32
CA ILE A 12 -14.18 2.34 17.04
C ILE A 12 -13.70 3.47 16.13
N ILE A 13 -12.43 3.40 15.74
CA ILE A 13 -11.80 4.34 14.81
C ILE A 13 -11.53 3.62 13.51
N TRP A 14 -12.08 4.14 12.42
CA TRP A 14 -11.80 3.68 11.06
C TRP A 14 -11.05 4.78 10.30
N VAL A 15 -9.82 4.46 9.89
CA VAL A 15 -8.93 5.33 9.12
C VAL A 15 -8.94 4.83 7.68
N MET A 16 -9.47 5.66 6.79
CA MET A 16 -9.56 5.34 5.36
C MET A 16 -8.98 6.49 4.53
N ASP A 17 -8.17 6.14 3.52
CA ASP A 17 -7.66 7.10 2.55
C ASP A 17 -8.83 7.73 1.78
N CYS A 18 -8.77 9.04 1.50
CA CYS A 18 -9.89 9.77 0.89
C CYS A 18 -10.22 9.36 -0.55
N ASN A 19 -9.32 8.64 -1.21
CA ASN A 19 -9.51 8.10 -2.54
C ASN A 19 -9.78 6.59 -2.54
N VAL A 20 -10.03 5.98 -1.38
CA VAL A 20 -10.40 4.58 -1.25
C VAL A 20 -11.91 4.46 -1.21
N TRP A 21 -12.42 3.45 -1.91
CA TRP A 21 -13.81 3.03 -1.89
C TRP A 21 -13.89 1.59 -1.37
N VAL A 22 -14.97 1.29 -0.64
CA VAL A 22 -15.27 -0.03 -0.11
C VAL A 22 -16.74 -0.35 -0.37
N ALA A 23 -17.04 -1.64 -0.57
CA ALA A 23 -18.40 -2.08 -0.86
C ALA A 23 -19.37 -1.84 0.31
N SER A 24 -20.66 -1.72 -0.01
CA SER A 24 -21.70 -1.67 1.01
C SER A 24 -21.64 -2.89 1.94
N GLY A 25 -21.88 -2.65 3.23
CA GLY A 25 -21.75 -3.66 4.28
C GLY A 25 -20.32 -3.98 4.74
N ALA A 26 -19.27 -3.54 4.05
CA ALA A 26 -17.88 -3.84 4.42
C ALA A 26 -17.50 -3.24 5.79
N LEU A 27 -18.01 -2.04 6.09
CA LEU A 27 -17.85 -1.42 7.41
C LEU A 27 -18.41 -2.30 8.54
N GLY A 28 -19.61 -2.86 8.35
CA GLY A 28 -20.22 -3.77 9.32
C GLY A 28 -19.37 -5.01 9.55
N ARG A 29 -18.89 -5.65 8.48
CA ARG A 29 -17.99 -6.82 8.57
C ARG A 29 -16.65 -6.50 9.23
N MET A 30 -16.11 -5.30 9.03
CA MET A 30 -14.93 -4.85 9.76
C MET A 30 -15.20 -4.71 11.27
N VAL A 31 -16.36 -4.15 11.65
CA VAL A 31 -16.78 -4.06 13.06
C VAL A 31 -16.98 -5.46 13.65
N ASP A 32 -17.65 -6.36 12.94
CA ASP A 32 -17.87 -7.74 13.37
C ASP A 32 -16.53 -8.44 13.62
N LYS A 33 -15.59 -8.31 12.68
CA LYS A 33 -14.23 -8.86 12.83
C LYS A 33 -13.50 -8.23 14.03
N LEU A 34 -13.56 -6.91 14.19
CA LEU A 34 -12.88 -6.22 15.29
C LEU A 34 -13.42 -6.67 16.64
N MET A 35 -14.75 -6.77 16.76
CA MET A 35 -15.48 -7.06 18.00
C MET A 35 -15.64 -8.56 18.29
N GLY A 36 -15.29 -9.42 17.34
CA GLY A 36 -15.46 -10.87 17.46
C GLY A 36 -16.94 -11.29 17.41
N PHE A 37 -17.76 -10.58 16.61
CA PHE A 37 -19.12 -11.03 16.31
C PHE A 37 -19.09 -12.05 15.18
N ALA A 38 -19.79 -13.16 15.35
CA ALA A 38 -19.96 -14.19 14.33
C ALA A 38 -21.46 -14.44 14.03
N SER A 39 -21.74 -15.27 13.03
CA SER A 39 -23.09 -15.68 12.69
C SER A 39 -23.81 -16.31 13.88
N ASP A 40 -25.15 -16.26 13.87
CA ASP A 40 -26.01 -16.89 14.88
C ASP A 40 -25.77 -16.42 16.33
N LYS A 41 -25.35 -15.16 16.50
CA LYS A 41 -24.98 -14.54 17.78
C LYS A 41 -23.80 -15.21 18.49
N ALA A 42 -23.04 -16.05 17.78
CA ALA A 42 -21.81 -16.63 18.30
C ALA A 42 -20.75 -15.53 18.49
N ARG A 43 -19.81 -15.79 19.41
CA ARG A 43 -18.67 -14.91 19.68
C ARG A 43 -17.39 -15.62 19.29
N THR A 44 -16.54 -14.92 18.55
CA THR A 44 -15.16 -15.32 18.32
C THR A 44 -14.24 -14.40 19.11
N THR A 45 -12.97 -14.75 19.20
CA THR A 45 -11.96 -13.87 19.77
C THR A 45 -11.88 -12.57 18.95
N PRO A 46 -12.00 -11.39 19.59
CA PRO A 46 -11.86 -10.10 18.92
C PRO A 46 -10.41 -9.84 18.47
N TYR A 47 -10.23 -8.83 17.61
CA TYR A 47 -8.92 -8.41 17.12
C TYR A 47 -8.54 -7.04 17.69
N LYS A 48 -7.23 -6.79 17.86
CA LYS A 48 -6.71 -5.47 18.26
C LYS A 48 -6.79 -4.47 17.10
N PHE A 49 -6.60 -4.95 15.88
CA PHE A 49 -6.53 -4.16 14.66
C PHE A 49 -7.12 -4.96 13.48
N VAL A 50 -7.91 -4.31 12.63
CA VAL A 50 -8.58 -4.93 11.47
C VAL A 50 -8.35 -4.09 10.23
N HIS A 51 -8.18 -4.72 9.09
CA HIS A 51 -7.96 -4.04 7.82
C HIS A 51 -8.51 -4.87 6.65
N GLN A 52 -8.57 -4.26 5.47
CA GLN A 52 -9.06 -4.87 4.23
C GLN A 52 -7.91 -5.12 3.25
N MET A 53 -8.18 -5.90 2.19
CA MET A 53 -7.21 -6.13 1.13
C MET A 53 -7.15 -4.89 0.21
N PRO A 54 -6.02 -4.18 0.15
CA PRO A 54 -5.84 -3.06 -0.77
C PRO A 54 -5.77 -3.54 -2.23
N LEU A 55 -6.50 -2.86 -3.11
CA LEU A 55 -6.35 -3.03 -4.56
C LEU A 55 -6.34 -1.65 -5.22
N VAL A 56 -5.48 -1.48 -6.21
CA VAL A 56 -5.45 -0.29 -7.07
C VAL A 56 -6.01 -0.69 -8.42
N VAL A 57 -6.88 0.15 -8.99
CA VAL A 57 -7.49 -0.05 -10.30
C VAL A 57 -7.09 1.11 -11.21
N ASP A 58 -6.42 0.83 -12.31
CA ASP A 58 -6.07 1.83 -13.32
C ASP A 58 -7.31 2.20 -14.14
N THR A 59 -7.73 3.46 -14.09
CA THR A 59 -8.96 3.92 -14.73
C THR A 59 -8.72 4.53 -16.12
N ILE A 60 -7.46 4.56 -16.58
CA ILE A 60 -7.12 5.08 -17.89
C ILE A 60 -7.42 4.04 -18.97
N ASP A 61 -8.22 4.46 -19.95
CA ASP A 61 -8.33 3.77 -21.23
C ASP A 61 -7.23 4.29 -22.17
N TYR A 62 -6.34 3.39 -22.59
CA TYR A 62 -5.23 3.72 -23.48
C TYR A 62 -5.65 3.71 -24.96
N THR A 63 -6.82 3.14 -25.28
CA THR A 63 -7.36 3.08 -26.64
C THR A 63 -8.06 4.39 -27.01
N GLU A 64 -8.72 5.05 -26.06
CA GLU A 64 -9.41 6.33 -26.29
C GLU A 64 -8.47 7.55 -26.23
N PRO A 65 -8.59 8.53 -27.15
CA PRO A 65 -7.93 9.82 -27.03
C PRO A 65 -8.34 10.51 -25.73
N THR A 66 -7.38 11.10 -25.00
CA THR A 66 -7.69 11.82 -23.76
C THR A 66 -8.55 13.05 -24.10
N SER A 67 -9.80 13.11 -23.64
CA SER A 67 -10.64 14.30 -23.80
C SER A 67 -10.16 15.41 -22.86
N ALA A 68 -10.27 16.67 -23.30
CA ALA A 68 -9.81 17.84 -22.53
C ALA A 68 -10.44 17.93 -21.12
N SER A 69 -11.70 17.49 -20.96
CA SER A 69 -12.39 17.43 -19.67
C SER A 69 -11.82 16.36 -18.72
N ARG A 70 -11.33 15.22 -19.24
CA ARG A 70 -10.65 14.18 -18.44
C ARG A 70 -9.31 14.69 -17.94
N GLN A 71 -8.60 15.47 -18.75
CA GLN A 71 -7.31 16.07 -18.40
C GLN A 71 -7.43 17.05 -17.23
N ALA A 72 -8.47 17.89 -17.22
CA ALA A 72 -8.71 18.89 -16.17
C ALA A 72 -9.05 18.27 -14.79
N LEU A 73 -9.73 17.12 -14.77
CA LEU A 73 -10.00 16.37 -13.54
C LEU A 73 -8.74 15.65 -13.00
N LEU A 74 -7.82 15.27 -13.90
CA LEU A 74 -6.55 14.61 -13.56
C LEU A 74 -5.45 15.58 -13.12
N SER A 75 -5.53 16.85 -13.52
CA SER A 75 -4.53 17.88 -13.22
C SER A 75 -4.76 18.63 -11.90
N SER A 76 -5.58 18.12 -10.97
CA SER A 76 -5.85 18.80 -9.69
C SER A 76 -4.65 18.84 -8.71
N THR A 77 -3.46 18.41 -9.15
CA THR A 77 -2.19 18.67 -8.46
C THR A 77 -1.18 19.26 -9.45
N SER A 78 -1.00 20.57 -9.32
CA SER A 78 0.05 21.43 -9.89
C SER A 78 -0.03 21.79 -11.38
N GLU A 79 -0.02 23.11 -11.58
CA GLU A 79 0.24 23.90 -12.80
C GLU A 79 -0.94 24.12 -13.77
N ARG A 80 -1.47 25.37 -13.75
CA ARG A 80 -2.28 25.94 -14.83
C ARG A 80 -1.39 26.13 -16.06
N PRO A 81 -1.71 25.57 -17.24
CA PRO A 81 -1.03 25.93 -18.47
C PRO A 81 -1.54 27.27 -18.99
N SER A 82 -0.62 28.10 -19.48
CA SER A 82 -0.91 29.28 -20.29
C SER A 82 -1.33 28.88 -21.71
N SER A 83 -2.40 29.51 -22.18
CA SER A 83 -2.85 29.62 -23.58
C SER A 83 -3.76 28.49 -24.14
N PRO A 84 -5.04 28.78 -24.47
CA PRO A 84 -6.02 27.78 -24.92
C PRO A 84 -5.91 27.33 -26.39
N GLU A 85 -5.08 27.98 -27.22
CA GLU A 85 -5.20 27.87 -28.69
C GLU A 85 -4.25 26.86 -29.36
N LEU A 86 -3.29 26.25 -28.64
CA LEU A 86 -2.36 25.26 -29.21
C LEU A 86 -2.72 23.78 -28.93
N MET A 87 -3.81 23.50 -28.21
CA MET A 87 -4.21 22.12 -27.85
C MET A 87 -5.02 21.39 -28.92
N ALA A 88 -5.37 22.06 -30.03
CA ALA A 88 -6.05 21.42 -31.15
C ALA A 88 -5.01 20.91 -32.16
N ARG A 89 -4.90 19.58 -32.27
CA ARG A 89 -4.16 18.78 -33.30
C ARG A 89 -2.80 18.23 -32.88
N SER A 90 -2.83 17.25 -31.99
CA SER A 90 -2.05 16.03 -32.20
C SER A 90 -2.86 14.87 -31.64
N ALA A 91 -3.10 13.83 -32.44
CA ALA A 91 -3.56 12.55 -31.89
C ALA A 91 -2.47 12.11 -30.90
N ASP A 92 -2.76 12.23 -29.60
CA ASP A 92 -1.81 11.90 -28.53
C ASP A 92 -1.31 10.47 -28.79
N ASP A 93 -0.05 10.34 -29.22
CA ASP A 93 0.54 9.06 -29.63
C ASP A 93 0.47 8.06 -28.48
N LEU A 94 0.33 6.77 -28.79
CA LEU A 94 0.18 5.71 -27.79
C LEU A 94 1.36 5.73 -26.80
N LEU A 95 2.57 5.99 -27.29
CA LEU A 95 3.77 6.09 -26.43
C LEU A 95 3.68 7.28 -25.47
N THR A 96 3.17 8.43 -25.90
CA THR A 96 2.94 9.59 -25.03
C THR A 96 1.94 9.26 -23.93
N ARG A 97 0.85 8.55 -24.28
CA ARG A 97 -0.15 8.10 -23.29
C ARG A 97 0.44 7.11 -22.29
N ILE A 98 1.22 6.13 -22.75
CA ILE A 98 1.90 5.16 -21.89
C ILE A 98 2.91 5.86 -20.97
N SER A 99 3.70 6.80 -21.49
CA SER A 99 4.66 7.57 -20.70
C SER A 99 3.96 8.37 -19.58
N ARG A 100 2.83 9.00 -19.90
CA ARG A 100 2.07 9.84 -18.96
C ARG A 100 1.24 9.04 -17.94
N ASN A 101 0.72 7.87 -18.31
CA ASN A 101 -0.26 7.14 -17.48
C ASN A 101 0.16 5.73 -17.07
N GLY A 102 1.16 5.14 -17.73
CA GLY A 102 1.55 3.73 -17.55
C GLY A 102 2.01 3.39 -16.14
N GLY A 103 2.39 4.37 -15.33
CA GLY A 103 2.65 4.16 -13.90
C GLY A 103 1.42 3.70 -13.13
N GLY A 104 0.21 4.11 -13.55
CA GLY A 104 -1.04 3.63 -12.98
C GLY A 104 -1.22 2.13 -13.20
N ARG A 105 -0.93 1.65 -14.42
CA ARG A 105 -0.97 0.22 -14.75
C ARG A 105 0.07 -0.59 -14.00
N LEU A 106 1.27 -0.04 -13.79
CA LEU A 106 2.32 -0.67 -12.97
C LEU A 106 1.92 -0.75 -11.48
N ASP A 107 1.24 0.27 -10.95
CA ASP A 107 0.72 0.29 -9.58
C ASP A 107 -0.42 -0.72 -9.37
N GLU A 108 -1.37 -0.79 -10.32
CA GLU A 108 -2.41 -1.84 -10.39
C GLU A 108 -1.76 -3.23 -10.41
N MET A 109 -0.78 -3.45 -11.29
CA MET A 109 -0.06 -4.72 -11.40
C MET A 109 0.63 -5.11 -10.08
N PHE A 110 1.38 -4.19 -9.46
CA PHE A 110 2.05 -4.44 -8.19
C PHE A 110 1.05 -4.85 -7.09
N MET A 111 -0.07 -4.12 -6.97
CA MET A 111 -1.09 -4.39 -5.95
C MET A 111 -1.82 -5.72 -6.17
N ALA A 112 -2.02 -6.09 -7.43
CA ALA A 112 -2.79 -7.28 -7.82
C ALA A 112 -1.96 -8.55 -8.01
N THR A 113 -0.62 -8.48 -7.93
CA THR A 113 0.26 -9.66 -8.00
C THR A 113 1.12 -9.83 -6.76
N THR A 114 2.26 -9.15 -6.68
CA THR A 114 3.22 -9.26 -5.56
C THR A 114 2.54 -8.92 -4.24
N HIS A 115 1.88 -7.76 -4.17
CA HIS A 115 1.30 -7.29 -2.92
C HIS A 115 0.26 -8.27 -2.39
N ILE A 116 -0.78 -8.61 -3.15
CA ILE A 116 -1.86 -9.48 -2.67
C ILE A 116 -1.36 -10.85 -2.18
N LYS A 117 -0.38 -11.46 -2.86
CA LYS A 117 0.18 -12.76 -2.48
C LYS A 117 0.90 -12.68 -1.14
N PHE A 118 1.86 -11.76 -0.99
CA PHE A 118 2.63 -11.65 0.24
C PHE A 118 1.82 -11.07 1.39
N TYR A 119 0.97 -10.09 1.10
CA TYR A 119 0.06 -9.49 2.07
C TYR A 119 -0.93 -10.54 2.61
N GLY A 120 -1.53 -11.33 1.72
CA GLY A 120 -2.41 -12.44 2.10
C GLY A 120 -1.68 -13.53 2.88
N ALA A 121 -0.49 -13.95 2.43
CA ALA A 121 0.31 -14.97 3.09
C ALA A 121 0.72 -14.56 4.51
N ILE A 122 1.25 -13.35 4.70
CA ILE A 122 1.69 -12.88 6.01
C ILE A 122 0.50 -12.74 6.97
N ASN A 123 -0.64 -12.23 6.49
CA ASN A 123 -1.86 -12.13 7.31
C ASN A 123 -2.50 -13.49 7.63
N SER A 124 -2.32 -14.49 6.76
CA SER A 124 -2.78 -15.86 7.02
C SER A 124 -1.93 -16.55 8.08
N VAL A 125 -0.60 -16.38 8.01
CA VAL A 125 0.33 -17.00 8.95
C VAL A 125 0.37 -16.24 10.29
N GLY A 126 0.12 -14.94 10.30
CA GLY A 126 -0.02 -14.16 11.53
C GLY A 126 1.28 -14.00 12.32
N ILE A 127 2.43 -13.93 11.64
CA ILE A 127 3.75 -13.79 12.28
C ILE A 127 4.30 -12.36 12.25
N ALA A 128 3.71 -11.46 11.47
CA ALA A 128 4.15 -10.07 11.39
C ALA A 128 2.96 -9.13 11.06
N PRO A 129 3.01 -7.86 11.53
CA PRO A 129 2.01 -6.85 11.21
C PRO A 129 2.15 -6.42 9.73
N CYS A 130 1.40 -7.04 8.82
CA CYS A 130 1.39 -6.68 7.41
C CYS A 130 0.17 -5.82 7.08
N ILE A 131 0.37 -4.50 7.10
CA ILE A 131 -0.69 -3.51 6.89
C ILE A 131 -0.28 -2.43 5.89
N VAL A 132 -1.28 -1.82 5.26
CA VAL A 132 -1.14 -0.66 4.36
C VAL A 132 -2.22 0.35 4.73
N GLY A 133 -1.87 1.63 4.75
CA GLY A 133 -2.71 2.76 5.20
C GLY A 133 -4.02 3.04 4.49
N LYS A 134 -4.58 2.12 3.69
CA LYS A 134 -5.76 2.37 2.88
C LYS A 134 -7.07 2.32 3.66
N SER A 135 -7.24 1.30 4.49
CA SER A 135 -8.47 1.07 5.27
C SER A 135 -8.15 0.22 6.49
N ASN A 136 -8.10 0.86 7.65
CA ASN A 136 -7.63 0.29 8.91
C ASN A 136 -8.56 0.67 10.05
N MET A 137 -8.87 -0.27 10.94
CA MET A 137 -9.81 -0.10 12.02
C MET A 137 -9.24 -0.64 13.33
N PHE A 138 -9.42 0.12 14.41
CA PHE A 138 -8.97 -0.25 15.75
C PHE A 138 -9.81 0.45 16.82
N ARG A 139 -9.56 0.11 18.09
CA ARG A 139 -10.19 0.78 19.23
C ARG A 139 -9.33 1.94 19.72
N LYS A 140 -9.96 3.08 19.93
CA LYS A 140 -9.36 4.30 20.51
C LYS A 140 -8.77 3.98 21.88
N SER A 141 -9.54 3.32 22.74
CA SER A 141 -9.13 2.86 24.07
C SER A 141 -7.86 2.00 24.03
N HIS A 142 -7.77 1.06 23.09
CA HIS A 142 -6.58 0.22 22.91
C HIS A 142 -5.37 1.03 22.44
N LEU A 143 -5.56 1.97 21.51
CA LEU A 143 -4.45 2.79 21.04
C LEU A 143 -3.98 3.75 22.15
N ASP A 144 -4.91 4.34 22.90
CA ASP A 144 -4.61 5.22 24.04
C ASP A 144 -3.87 4.43 25.14
N GLN A 145 -4.27 3.19 25.44
CA GLN A 145 -3.55 2.28 26.34
C GLN A 145 -2.14 1.97 25.80
N ALA A 146 -2.05 1.57 24.53
CA ALA A 146 -0.79 1.16 23.91
C ALA A 146 0.23 2.32 23.81
N THR A 147 -0.23 3.57 23.79
CA THR A 147 0.61 4.77 23.71
C THR A 147 0.86 5.43 25.07
N THR A 148 0.29 4.89 26.16
CA THR A 148 0.50 5.38 27.52
C THR A 148 1.70 4.69 28.17
N GLU A 149 2.76 5.46 28.49
CA GLU A 149 4.03 4.93 29.04
C GLU A 149 3.85 4.07 30.30
N SER A 150 2.90 4.43 31.18
CA SER A 150 2.62 3.66 32.41
C SER A 150 1.90 2.34 32.17
N GLN A 151 1.28 2.16 31.00
CA GLN A 151 0.47 0.99 30.65
C GLN A 151 1.15 0.09 29.61
N ASN A 152 2.16 0.58 28.89
CA ASN A 152 2.89 -0.20 27.89
C ASN A 152 4.41 -0.21 28.15
N PRO A 153 4.97 -1.32 28.66
CA PRO A 153 6.41 -1.42 28.96
C PRO A 153 7.31 -1.42 27.72
N ILE A 154 6.75 -1.53 26.50
CA ILE A 154 7.51 -1.44 25.25
C ILE A 154 7.96 0.00 24.97
N LEU A 155 7.24 0.99 25.50
CA LEU A 155 7.58 2.39 25.32
C LEU A 155 8.78 2.77 26.18
N LYS A 156 9.62 3.66 25.64
CA LYS A 156 10.74 4.24 26.38
C LYS A 156 10.20 5.22 27.41
N LYS A 157 10.63 5.05 28.67
CA LYS A 157 10.21 5.92 29.78
C LYS A 157 10.83 7.32 29.65
N GLY A 158 10.03 8.35 29.92
CA GLY A 158 10.48 9.74 30.02
C GLY A 158 10.58 10.47 28.68
N GLU A 159 10.01 9.92 27.61
CA GLU A 159 9.93 10.62 26.32
C GLU A 159 8.82 11.68 26.31
N ASN A 160 7.85 11.63 27.25
CA ASN A 160 6.74 12.58 27.37
C ASN A 160 5.99 12.78 26.04
N LYS A 161 5.84 11.70 25.28
CA LYS A 161 5.12 11.73 24.00
C LYS A 161 3.61 11.86 24.24
N PRO A 162 2.87 12.50 23.31
CA PRO A 162 1.41 12.44 23.31
C PRO A 162 0.89 11.00 23.22
N THR A 163 -0.35 10.79 23.64
CA THR A 163 -1.07 9.51 23.51
C THR A 163 -1.95 9.49 22.24
N GLY A 164 -2.47 8.30 21.93
CA GLY A 164 -3.31 8.06 20.76
C GLY A 164 -2.55 8.26 19.45
N VAL A 165 -3.24 8.75 18.42
CA VAL A 165 -2.63 9.00 17.10
C VAL A 165 -1.52 10.07 17.14
N ASP A 166 -1.60 11.03 18.08
CA ASP A 166 -0.63 12.12 18.18
C ASP A 166 0.78 11.62 18.57
N HIS A 167 0.86 10.44 19.18
CA HIS A 167 2.11 9.72 19.46
C HIS A 167 2.98 9.55 18.21
N PHE A 168 2.34 9.35 17.05
CA PHE A 168 2.98 9.03 15.77
C PHE A 168 3.20 10.26 14.86
N SER A 169 2.92 11.47 15.36
CA SER A 169 3.01 12.73 14.60
C SER A 169 4.42 13.04 14.06
N TYR A 170 5.44 12.35 14.57
CA TYR A 170 6.84 12.48 14.17
C TYR A 170 7.26 11.50 13.07
N ASN A 171 6.31 10.72 12.54
CA ASN A 171 6.54 9.65 11.58
C ASN A 171 5.76 9.90 10.27
N ILE A 172 6.22 9.33 9.16
CA ILE A 172 5.54 9.41 7.84
C ILE A 172 4.61 8.19 7.59
N CYS A 173 4.84 7.09 8.30
CA CYS A 173 4.07 5.84 8.18
C CYS A 173 3.31 5.58 9.49
N GLU A 174 2.48 6.54 9.91
CA GLU A 174 1.70 6.44 11.15
C GLU A 174 0.80 5.20 11.17
N ASP A 175 0.21 4.86 10.03
CA ASP A 175 -0.62 3.68 9.81
C ASP A 175 0.11 2.39 10.24
N HIS A 176 1.31 2.18 9.68
CA HIS A 176 2.13 1.01 9.94
C HIS A 176 2.57 0.95 11.40
N LEU A 177 2.97 2.08 11.98
CA LEU A 177 3.43 2.15 13.36
C LEU A 177 2.31 1.94 14.37
N ILE A 178 1.08 2.40 14.08
CA ILE A 178 -0.10 2.08 14.89
C ILE A 178 -0.33 0.56 14.89
N GLY A 179 -0.27 -0.07 13.73
CA GLY A 179 -0.42 -1.52 13.60
C GLY A 179 0.67 -2.30 14.34
N ASP A 180 1.94 -1.91 14.20
CA ASP A 180 3.07 -2.55 14.91
C ASP A 180 2.96 -2.39 16.43
N LEU A 181 2.63 -1.19 16.91
CA LEU A 181 2.49 -0.95 18.33
C LEU A 181 1.36 -1.79 18.92
N LEU A 182 0.19 -1.84 18.27
CA LEU A 182 -0.93 -2.67 18.70
C LEU A 182 -0.62 -4.17 18.62
N TRP A 183 0.13 -4.61 17.60
CA TRP A 183 0.59 -6.00 17.47
C TRP A 183 1.42 -6.44 18.67
N ARG A 184 2.38 -5.59 19.06
CA ARG A 184 3.35 -5.90 20.13
C ARG A 184 2.78 -5.67 21.53
N SER A 185 1.79 -4.79 21.66
CA SER A 185 1.18 -4.46 22.96
C SER A 185 0.39 -5.64 23.54
N ASN A 186 0.51 -5.84 24.86
CA ASN A 186 -0.24 -6.88 25.56
C ASN A 186 -1.67 -6.39 25.86
N ILE A 187 -2.63 -6.89 25.09
CA ILE A 187 -4.07 -6.65 25.29
C ILE A 187 -4.74 -8.03 25.37
N PRO A 188 -4.97 -8.56 26.59
CA PRO A 188 -5.49 -9.92 26.79
C PRO A 188 -6.82 -10.17 26.08
N GLY A 189 -7.07 -11.41 25.66
CA GLY A 189 -8.32 -11.81 25.02
C GLY A 189 -8.50 -11.33 23.58
N HIS A 190 -7.46 -10.80 22.94
CA HIS A 190 -7.52 -10.29 21.56
C HIS A 190 -6.42 -10.90 20.66
N TRP A 191 -6.79 -11.28 19.44
CA TRP A 191 -5.84 -11.54 18.36
C TRP A 191 -5.19 -10.23 17.88
N ASN A 192 -4.02 -10.31 17.26
CA ASN A 192 -3.29 -9.12 16.83
C ASN A 192 -3.97 -8.41 15.64
N HIS A 193 -3.72 -8.86 14.42
CA HIS A 193 -4.30 -8.27 13.20
C HIS A 193 -5.30 -9.22 12.54
N GLY A 194 -6.40 -8.66 12.05
CA GLY A 194 -7.44 -9.39 11.33
C GLY A 194 -7.65 -8.79 9.94
N LEU A 195 -7.31 -9.55 8.90
CA LEU A 195 -7.73 -9.24 7.53
C LEU A 195 -9.20 -9.64 7.35
N VAL A 196 -10.03 -8.72 6.85
CA VAL A 196 -11.39 -9.02 6.41
C VAL A 196 -11.34 -9.62 5.02
N TRP A 197 -11.27 -10.95 4.97
CA TRP A 197 -11.19 -11.70 3.71
C TRP A 197 -12.42 -11.45 2.83
N GLY A 198 -12.18 -11.24 1.54
CA GLY A 198 -13.20 -10.92 0.55
C GLY A 198 -13.51 -9.43 0.41
N ASP A 199 -13.30 -8.62 1.45
CA ASP A 199 -13.52 -7.18 1.37
C ASP A 199 -12.29 -6.44 0.84
N LEU A 200 -12.50 -5.71 -0.26
CA LEU A 200 -11.46 -4.94 -0.94
C LEU A 200 -11.55 -3.46 -0.56
N ALA A 201 -10.38 -2.86 -0.32
CA ALA A 201 -10.19 -1.41 -0.27
C ALA A 201 -9.68 -0.95 -1.64
N LEU A 202 -10.62 -0.52 -2.49
CA LEU A 202 -10.39 -0.20 -3.89
C LEU A 202 -9.96 1.26 -4.05
N GLN A 203 -8.83 1.49 -4.71
CA GLN A 203 -8.35 2.83 -5.02
C GLN A 203 -8.29 3.02 -6.53
N PRO A 204 -8.99 4.00 -7.12
CA PRO A 204 -8.82 4.35 -8.51
C PRO A 204 -7.47 5.06 -8.69
N GLN A 205 -6.81 4.75 -9.79
CA GLN A 205 -5.56 5.37 -10.19
C GLN A 205 -5.68 5.92 -11.60
N ALA A 206 -5.13 7.12 -11.81
CA ALA A 206 -5.13 7.78 -13.10
C ALA A 206 -4.02 8.83 -13.16
N GLY A 207 -3.54 9.16 -14.36
CA GLY A 207 -2.58 10.26 -14.54
C GLY A 207 -1.21 10.03 -13.90
N MET A 208 -0.81 8.78 -13.63
CA MET A 208 0.50 8.48 -13.06
C MET A 208 1.50 8.05 -14.13
N SER A 209 2.58 8.81 -14.30
CA SER A 209 3.68 8.42 -15.18
C SER A 209 4.48 7.24 -14.61
N ILE A 210 5.26 6.56 -15.46
CA ILE A 210 6.17 5.50 -15.01
C ILE A 210 7.18 6.04 -13.98
N THR A 211 7.69 7.26 -14.18
CA THR A 211 8.56 7.93 -13.21
C THR A 211 7.85 8.23 -11.90
N GLY A 212 6.55 8.58 -11.96
CA GLY A 212 5.70 8.75 -10.78
C GLY A 212 5.49 7.46 -10.00
N TYR A 213 5.35 6.32 -10.70
CA TYR A 213 5.29 5.00 -10.09
C TYR A 213 6.61 4.64 -9.38
N VAL A 214 7.74 4.80 -10.07
CA VAL A 214 9.08 4.61 -9.48
C VAL A 214 9.25 5.47 -8.24
N ALA A 215 8.96 6.78 -8.32
CA ALA A 215 9.07 7.69 -7.20
C ALA A 215 8.18 7.30 -6.02
N ARG A 216 6.95 6.82 -6.29
CA ARG A 216 6.02 6.32 -5.27
C ARG A 216 6.58 5.08 -4.56
N ARG A 217 7.05 4.08 -5.31
CA ARG A 217 7.62 2.85 -4.75
C ARG A 217 8.90 3.14 -3.94
N VAL A 218 9.79 4.00 -4.45
CA VAL A 218 11.00 4.44 -3.74
C VAL A 218 10.65 5.09 -2.41
N ARG A 219 9.65 5.98 -2.40
CA ARG A 219 9.17 6.61 -1.17
C ARG A 219 8.65 5.57 -0.17
N TRP A 220 7.80 4.64 -0.60
CA TRP A 220 7.25 3.61 0.29
C TRP A 220 8.33 2.71 0.89
N LEU A 221 9.35 2.35 0.11
CA LEU A 221 10.49 1.58 0.59
C LEU A 221 11.31 2.38 1.61
N ARG A 222 11.67 3.62 1.30
CA ARG A 222 12.45 4.48 2.20
C ARG A 222 11.72 4.76 3.51
N ALA A 223 10.41 5.01 3.44
CA ALA A 223 9.59 5.31 4.60
C ALA A 223 9.39 4.10 5.54
N ARG A 224 9.53 2.87 5.02
CA ARG A 224 9.37 1.61 5.79
C ARG A 224 10.70 0.90 6.09
N LYS A 225 11.80 1.36 5.48
CA LYS A 225 13.14 0.74 5.56
C LYS A 225 13.57 0.45 6.99
N PHE A 226 13.39 1.39 7.90
CA PHE A 226 13.80 1.22 9.29
C PHE A 226 12.69 0.67 10.19
N THR A 227 11.45 0.68 9.73
CA THR A 227 10.31 0.14 10.47
C THR A 227 10.24 -1.39 10.35
N VAL A 228 10.50 -1.92 9.15
CA VAL A 228 10.50 -3.36 8.87
C VAL A 228 11.79 -3.75 8.12
N LEU A 229 12.94 -3.50 8.75
CA LEU A 229 14.25 -3.63 8.10
C LEU A 229 14.52 -5.03 7.54
N ALA A 230 14.26 -6.08 8.33
CA ALA A 230 14.48 -7.45 7.88
C ALA A 230 13.65 -7.78 6.63
N ALA A 231 12.35 -7.49 6.66
CA ALA A 231 11.46 -7.69 5.51
C ALA A 231 11.89 -6.84 4.30
N THR A 232 12.30 -5.58 4.54
CA THR A 232 12.78 -4.69 3.49
C THR A 232 14.04 -5.23 2.83
N LEU A 233 14.97 -5.82 3.59
CA LEU A 233 16.21 -6.37 3.02
C LEU A 233 15.98 -7.66 2.23
N VAL A 234 14.98 -8.44 2.60
CA VAL A 234 14.61 -9.71 1.93
C VAL A 234 13.70 -9.49 0.72
N GLU A 235 13.01 -8.35 0.63
CA GLU A 235 12.08 -8.01 -0.47
C GLU A 235 12.57 -8.38 -1.88
N PRO A 236 13.80 -8.04 -2.34
CA PRO A 236 14.23 -8.39 -3.69
C PRO A 236 14.37 -9.89 -3.90
N GLY A 237 14.68 -10.66 -2.85
CA GLY A 237 14.86 -12.11 -2.92
C GLY A 237 13.56 -12.90 -3.03
N VAL A 238 12.42 -12.27 -2.78
CA VAL A 238 11.09 -12.89 -2.90
C VAL A 238 10.33 -12.46 -4.17
N GLU A 239 10.88 -11.55 -4.96
CA GLU A 239 10.34 -11.19 -6.28
C GLU A 239 10.68 -12.27 -7.32
N SER A 240 9.84 -12.39 -8.36
CA SER A 240 9.82 -13.56 -9.25
C SER A 240 11.19 -13.87 -9.87
N LEU A 241 11.88 -12.85 -10.42
CA LEU A 241 13.10 -13.03 -11.20
C LEU A 241 14.25 -13.55 -10.33
N VAL A 242 14.45 -12.95 -9.16
CA VAL A 242 15.54 -13.30 -8.24
C VAL A 242 15.20 -14.59 -7.49
N CYS A 243 13.97 -14.75 -7.03
CA CYS A 243 13.52 -15.96 -6.34
C CYS A 243 13.64 -17.19 -7.25
N CYS A 244 13.21 -17.10 -8.50
CA CYS A 244 13.39 -18.16 -9.48
C CYS A 244 14.87 -18.41 -9.80
N ALA A 245 15.73 -17.39 -9.75
CA ALA A 245 17.16 -17.56 -9.94
C ALA A 245 17.81 -18.34 -8.80
N TYR A 246 17.40 -18.10 -7.55
CA TYR A 246 17.84 -18.90 -6.41
C TYR A 246 17.40 -20.37 -6.53
N LEU A 247 16.15 -20.60 -6.94
CA LEU A 247 15.65 -21.95 -7.19
C LEU A 247 16.45 -22.66 -8.29
N ALA A 248 16.61 -22.01 -9.44
CA ALA A 248 17.36 -22.56 -10.57
C ALA A 248 18.81 -22.87 -10.17
N PHE A 249 19.47 -21.92 -9.50
CA PHE A 249 20.82 -22.11 -8.98
C PHE A 249 20.91 -23.30 -8.03
N ALA A 250 20.02 -23.39 -7.04
CA ALA A 250 20.02 -24.49 -6.08
C ALA A 250 19.84 -25.86 -6.75
N LEU A 251 18.90 -25.96 -7.70
CA LEU A 251 18.62 -27.21 -8.41
C LEU A 251 19.77 -27.67 -9.31
N THR A 252 20.56 -26.73 -9.86
CA THR A 252 21.69 -27.07 -10.75
C THR A 252 23.05 -27.11 -10.06
N THR A 253 23.17 -26.73 -8.79
CA THR A 253 24.48 -26.67 -8.10
C THR A 253 24.60 -27.65 -6.94
N LEU A 254 23.51 -27.96 -6.23
CA LEU A 254 23.55 -28.88 -5.11
C LEU A 254 23.84 -30.32 -5.58
N PRO A 255 24.93 -30.96 -5.14
CA PRO A 255 25.33 -32.28 -5.63
C PRO A 255 24.25 -33.34 -5.45
N TRP A 256 23.61 -33.37 -4.27
CA TRP A 256 22.56 -34.32 -3.96
C TRP A 256 21.30 -34.17 -4.84
N VAL A 257 21.05 -32.98 -5.41
CA VAL A 257 19.93 -32.78 -6.35
C VAL A 257 20.27 -33.47 -7.67
N HIS A 258 21.49 -33.27 -8.18
CA HIS A 258 21.96 -33.94 -9.38
C HIS A 258 21.88 -35.46 -9.24
N ASP A 259 22.43 -36.00 -8.15
CA ASP A 259 22.48 -37.45 -7.90
C ASP A 259 21.08 -38.09 -7.84
N LYS A 260 20.06 -37.36 -7.35
CA LYS A 260 18.70 -37.87 -7.21
C LYS A 260 17.79 -37.62 -8.41
N THR A 261 17.97 -36.50 -9.11
CA THR A 261 17.03 -36.03 -10.15
C THR A 261 17.61 -36.09 -11.56
N GLY A 262 18.91 -36.26 -11.69
CA GLY A 262 19.61 -36.21 -12.98
C GLY A 262 19.71 -34.81 -13.60
N ILE A 263 19.30 -33.75 -12.89
CA ILE A 263 19.38 -32.37 -13.41
C ILE A 263 20.84 -32.03 -13.75
N PRO A 264 21.17 -31.67 -15.00
CA PRO A 264 22.54 -31.34 -15.37
C PRO A 264 23.03 -30.09 -14.65
N ARG A 265 24.31 -30.09 -14.23
CA ARG A 265 24.96 -28.95 -13.58
C ARG A 265 25.53 -27.98 -14.60
N THR A 266 24.69 -27.54 -15.55
CA THR A 266 25.08 -26.67 -16.67
C THR A 266 24.31 -25.37 -16.65
N TRP A 267 24.90 -24.31 -17.22
CA TRP A 267 24.23 -23.01 -17.38
C TRP A 267 22.95 -23.10 -18.22
N GLY A 268 22.91 -23.98 -19.23
CA GLY A 268 21.72 -24.21 -20.06
C GLY A 268 20.57 -24.84 -19.27
N ALA A 269 20.86 -25.81 -18.39
CA ALA A 269 19.85 -26.38 -17.49
C ALA A 269 19.34 -25.34 -16.50
N MET A 270 20.24 -24.52 -15.95
CA MET A 270 19.87 -23.44 -15.01
C MET A 270 18.96 -22.42 -15.67
N ALA A 271 19.31 -21.95 -16.88
CA ALA A 271 18.50 -21.01 -17.65
C ALA A 271 17.12 -21.60 -17.99
N SER A 272 17.07 -22.88 -18.38
CA SER A 272 15.79 -23.56 -18.69
C SER A 272 14.89 -23.67 -17.47
N ILE A 273 15.43 -24.10 -16.32
CA ILE A 273 14.69 -24.17 -15.06
C ILE A 273 14.20 -22.79 -14.64
N TRP A 274 15.05 -21.77 -14.76
CA TRP A 274 14.70 -20.39 -14.45
C TRP A 274 13.53 -19.90 -15.31
N VAL A 275 13.59 -20.09 -16.63
CA VAL A 275 12.50 -19.71 -17.54
C VAL A 275 11.20 -20.44 -17.17
N VAL A 276 11.25 -21.75 -16.94
CA VAL A 276 10.06 -22.53 -16.53
C VAL A 276 9.48 -22.01 -15.21
N ALA A 277 10.33 -21.74 -14.22
CA ALA A 277 9.90 -21.22 -12.93
C ALA A 277 9.26 -19.81 -13.05
N VAL A 278 9.86 -18.92 -13.84
CA VAL A 278 9.32 -17.58 -14.10
C VAL A 278 7.97 -17.66 -14.84
N LEU A 279 7.84 -18.54 -15.84
CA LEU A 279 6.57 -18.76 -16.55
C LEU A 279 5.49 -19.35 -15.64
N ALA A 280 5.84 -20.27 -14.74
CA ALA A 280 4.92 -20.79 -13.74
C ALA A 280 4.47 -19.68 -12.78
N TRP A 281 5.39 -18.82 -12.33
CA TRP A 281 5.07 -17.66 -11.49
C TRP A 281 4.15 -16.67 -12.20
N MET A 282 4.46 -16.32 -13.45
CA MET A 282 3.62 -15.45 -14.29
C MET A 282 2.20 -16.02 -14.46
N THR A 283 2.08 -17.35 -14.59
CA THR A 283 0.78 -18.02 -14.68
C THR A 283 -0.03 -17.84 -13.40
N VAL A 284 0.59 -18.02 -12.24
CA VAL A 284 -0.06 -17.75 -10.93
C VAL A 284 -0.48 -16.28 -10.82
N ASP A 285 0.39 -15.36 -11.22
CA ASP A 285 0.09 -13.93 -11.20
C ASP A 285 -1.07 -13.56 -12.13
N TRP A 286 -1.16 -14.18 -13.30
CA TRP A 286 -2.27 -13.96 -14.24
C TRP A 286 -3.60 -14.39 -13.62
N PHE A 287 -3.66 -15.57 -13.01
CA PHE A 287 -4.88 -16.04 -12.35
C PHE A 287 -5.23 -15.20 -11.13
N ALA A 288 -4.25 -14.85 -10.28
CA ALA A 288 -4.46 -13.99 -9.13
C ALA A 288 -5.01 -12.62 -9.54
N PHE A 289 -4.40 -12.00 -10.56
CA PHE A 289 -4.85 -10.73 -11.13
C PHE A 289 -6.30 -10.82 -11.63
N ARG A 290 -6.64 -11.87 -12.38
CA ARG A 290 -8.00 -12.07 -12.90
C ARG A 290 -9.04 -12.31 -11.79
N LEU A 291 -8.69 -13.09 -10.77
CA LEU A 291 -9.57 -13.40 -9.66
C LEU A 291 -9.86 -12.16 -8.83
N ILE A 292 -8.84 -11.37 -8.48
CA ILE A 292 -9.05 -10.17 -7.65
C ILE A 292 -9.81 -9.08 -8.42
N HIS A 293 -9.54 -8.90 -9.72
CA HIS A 293 -10.27 -7.95 -10.58
C HIS A 293 -11.63 -8.48 -11.04
N SER A 294 -11.98 -9.73 -10.74
CA SER A 294 -13.31 -10.26 -11.04
C SER A 294 -14.40 -9.44 -10.34
N GLY A 295 -14.08 -8.86 -9.18
CA GLY A 295 -15.01 -8.12 -8.34
C GLY A 295 -16.12 -8.98 -7.74
N GLN A 296 -15.98 -10.31 -7.74
CA GLN A 296 -17.03 -11.23 -7.28
C GLN A 296 -17.43 -11.02 -5.81
N THR A 297 -16.53 -10.47 -5.00
CA THR A 297 -16.78 -10.20 -3.58
C THR A 297 -17.28 -8.78 -3.32
N VAL A 298 -17.35 -7.93 -4.36
CA VAL A 298 -17.85 -6.56 -4.24
C VAL A 298 -19.38 -6.60 -4.32
N ALA A 299 -20.05 -6.17 -3.26
CA ALA A 299 -21.49 -5.92 -3.29
C ALA A 299 -21.75 -4.67 -4.15
N VAL A 300 -22.24 -4.87 -5.36
CA VAL A 300 -22.52 -3.82 -6.33
C VAL A 300 -23.93 -3.27 -6.13
N ASP A 301 -24.04 -1.95 -6.00
CA ASP A 301 -25.28 -1.19 -5.88
C ASP A 301 -25.33 0.00 -6.87
N GLU A 302 -26.32 0.87 -6.73
CA GLU A 302 -26.52 2.07 -7.58
C GLU A 302 -25.36 3.08 -7.41
N ASP A 303 -24.82 3.22 -6.20
CA ASP A 303 -23.75 4.15 -5.87
C ASP A 303 -22.35 3.62 -6.19
N THR A 304 -22.24 2.34 -6.58
CA THR A 304 -20.94 1.71 -6.87
C THR A 304 -20.31 2.32 -8.14
N PRO A 305 -19.12 2.92 -8.07
CA PRO A 305 -18.45 3.47 -9.24
C PRO A 305 -18.11 2.39 -10.28
N TYR A 306 -18.15 2.71 -11.57
CA TYR A 306 -17.86 1.75 -12.65
C TYR A 306 -16.51 1.01 -12.47
N TRP A 307 -15.48 1.73 -11.97
CA TRP A 307 -14.16 1.18 -11.72
C TRP A 307 -14.08 0.23 -10.51
N ALA A 308 -15.07 0.28 -9.62
CA ALA A 308 -15.15 -0.57 -8.43
C ALA A 308 -15.97 -1.85 -8.66
N ARG A 309 -16.81 -1.92 -9.71
CA ARG A 309 -17.70 -3.06 -10.00
C ARG A 309 -16.95 -4.34 -10.42
N GLY A 310 -15.66 -4.23 -10.76
CA GLY A 310 -14.86 -5.34 -11.27
C GLY A 310 -15.25 -5.75 -12.70
N THR A 311 -14.71 -6.88 -13.14
CA THR A 311 -14.77 -7.33 -14.54
C THR A 311 -15.78 -8.45 -14.82
N SER A 312 -16.44 -8.99 -13.79
CA SER A 312 -17.44 -10.06 -13.96
C SER A 312 -18.87 -9.53 -14.09
N HIS A 313 -19.12 -8.29 -13.64
CA HIS A 313 -20.41 -7.63 -13.78
C HIS A 313 -20.49 -7.02 -15.19
N GLY A 314 -21.05 -7.77 -16.14
CA GLY A 314 -20.97 -7.50 -17.58
C GLY A 314 -21.62 -6.19 -18.07
N ALA A 315 -22.40 -5.49 -17.24
CA ALA A 315 -22.94 -4.17 -17.55
C ALA A 315 -22.38 -3.13 -16.56
N GLY A 316 -21.59 -2.18 -17.08
CA GLY A 316 -21.14 -0.99 -16.34
C GLY A 316 -19.86 -1.15 -15.51
N GLY A 317 -19.18 -2.31 -15.54
CA GLY A 317 -17.87 -2.50 -14.91
C GLY A 317 -16.67 -2.17 -15.79
N MET A 318 -15.45 -2.37 -15.27
CA MET A 318 -14.22 -2.19 -16.04
C MET A 318 -14.05 -3.32 -17.07
N PRO A 319 -13.52 -3.01 -18.27
CA PRO A 319 -13.14 -4.04 -19.21
C PRO A 319 -12.00 -4.90 -18.65
N ARG A 320 -12.01 -6.19 -19.00
CA ARG A 320 -10.88 -7.09 -18.70
C ARG A 320 -9.65 -6.61 -19.46
N ARG A 321 -8.50 -6.63 -18.80
CA ARG A 321 -7.22 -6.40 -19.46
C ARG A 321 -6.95 -7.55 -20.42
N SER A 322 -6.60 -7.22 -21.66
CA SER A 322 -6.10 -8.23 -22.59
C SER A 322 -4.81 -8.86 -22.05
N PHE A 323 -4.50 -10.09 -22.44
CA PHE A 323 -3.26 -10.74 -22.00
C PHE A 323 -2.03 -9.95 -22.44
N GLY A 324 -2.05 -9.34 -23.63
CA GLY A 324 -0.97 -8.50 -24.15
C GLY A 324 -0.71 -7.27 -23.29
N GLU A 325 -1.75 -6.51 -22.95
CA GLU A 325 -1.62 -5.36 -22.04
C GLU A 325 -1.10 -5.79 -20.65
N TRP A 326 -1.63 -6.90 -20.14
CA TRP A 326 -1.25 -7.41 -18.84
C TRP A 326 0.21 -7.86 -18.80
N VAL A 327 0.66 -8.65 -19.78
CA VAL A 327 2.02 -9.20 -19.79
C VAL A 327 3.07 -8.10 -19.95
N LEU A 328 2.77 -7.07 -20.76
CA LEU A 328 3.66 -5.90 -20.88
C LEU A 328 3.81 -5.16 -19.55
N ALA A 329 2.70 -4.94 -18.83
CA ALA A 329 2.74 -4.32 -17.51
C ALA A 329 3.40 -5.22 -16.45
N TRP A 330 3.19 -6.54 -16.53
CA TRP A 330 3.81 -7.51 -15.64
C TRP A 330 5.33 -7.51 -15.81
N ILE A 331 5.81 -7.61 -17.05
CA ILE A 331 7.25 -7.49 -17.38
C ILE A 331 7.80 -6.17 -16.85
N GLY A 332 7.16 -5.03 -17.18
CA GLY A 332 7.60 -3.73 -16.70
C GLY A 332 7.73 -3.66 -15.18
N ARG A 333 6.77 -4.23 -14.44
CA ARG A 333 6.78 -4.26 -12.98
C ARG A 333 7.91 -5.12 -12.43
N GLU A 334 8.09 -6.34 -12.95
CA GLU A 334 9.12 -7.30 -12.50
C GLU A 334 10.53 -6.75 -12.75
N PHE A 335 10.80 -6.19 -13.93
CA PHE A 335 12.10 -5.60 -14.26
C PHE A 335 12.42 -4.33 -13.45
N LEU A 336 11.40 -3.56 -13.05
CA LEU A 336 11.59 -2.37 -12.22
C LEU A 336 11.77 -2.68 -10.73
N ALA A 337 11.36 -3.85 -10.26
CA ALA A 337 11.34 -4.19 -8.83
C ALA A 337 12.74 -4.07 -8.17
N LEU A 338 13.74 -4.77 -8.72
CA LEU A 338 15.11 -4.76 -8.17
C LEU A 338 15.81 -3.40 -8.30
N PRO A 339 15.77 -2.69 -9.46
CA PRO A 339 16.33 -1.34 -9.56
C PRO A 339 15.72 -0.34 -8.58
N ILE A 340 14.38 -0.35 -8.43
CA ILE A 340 13.67 0.49 -7.46
C ILE A 340 14.17 0.19 -6.05
N TRP A 341 14.25 -1.09 -5.69
CA TRP A 341 14.73 -1.53 -4.38
C TRP A 341 16.15 -1.06 -4.10
N THR A 342 17.08 -1.30 -5.03
CA THR A 342 18.50 -0.90 -4.89
C THR A 342 18.61 0.62 -4.69
N TRP A 343 17.92 1.41 -5.51
CA TRP A 343 17.92 2.86 -5.40
C TRP A 343 17.29 3.38 -4.09
N ALA A 344 16.24 2.71 -3.62
CA ALA A 344 15.53 3.13 -2.43
C ALA A 344 16.27 2.73 -1.14
N VAL A 345 16.70 1.48 -1.06
CA VAL A 345 17.17 0.85 0.18
C VAL A 345 18.68 0.92 0.31
N VAL A 346 19.45 0.69 -0.77
CA VAL A 346 20.91 0.75 -0.71
C VAL A 346 21.41 2.19 -0.83
N LEU A 347 20.89 2.93 -1.81
CA LEU A 347 21.43 4.24 -2.21
C LEU A 347 20.70 5.45 -1.59
N GLY A 348 19.60 5.24 -0.86
CA GLY A 348 18.70 6.32 -0.45
C GLY A 348 18.33 6.33 1.04
N THR A 349 18.13 7.54 1.57
CA THR A 349 17.65 7.79 2.95
C THR A 349 16.62 8.92 3.08
N THR A 350 16.35 9.63 1.98
CA THR A 350 15.44 10.78 1.97
C THR A 350 14.11 10.48 1.29
N VAL A 351 13.03 11.04 1.83
CA VAL A 351 11.66 10.90 1.33
C VAL A 351 11.11 12.27 0.96
N ASN A 352 10.65 12.43 -0.28
CA ASN A 352 9.86 13.60 -0.65
C ASN A 352 8.37 13.33 -0.39
N TRP A 353 7.74 14.17 0.42
CA TRP A 353 6.33 14.07 0.79
C TRP A 353 5.68 15.46 0.84
N ARG A 354 4.61 15.65 0.07
CA ARG A 354 3.82 16.90 -0.01
C ARG A 354 4.68 18.15 -0.23
N GLY A 355 5.66 18.07 -1.13
CA GLY A 355 6.56 19.17 -1.47
C GLY A 355 7.70 19.40 -0.48
N LYS A 356 7.80 18.60 0.59
CA LYS A 356 8.87 18.66 1.58
C LYS A 356 9.80 17.46 1.47
N THR A 357 11.07 17.65 1.79
CA THR A 357 12.04 16.56 1.83
C THR A 357 12.35 16.20 3.27
N PHE A 358 12.23 14.93 3.61
CA PHE A 358 12.45 14.41 4.95
C PHE A 358 13.61 13.42 4.96
N TYR A 359 14.44 13.45 6.00
CA TYR A 359 15.37 12.38 6.33
C TYR A 359 14.72 11.41 7.30
N VAL A 360 14.71 10.11 6.97
CA VAL A 360 14.18 9.07 7.86
C VAL A 360 15.32 8.54 8.72
N ARG A 361 15.18 8.66 10.04
CA ARG A 361 16.15 8.15 11.01
C ARG A 361 15.93 6.66 11.28
N PHE A 362 16.94 6.02 11.88
CA PHE A 362 16.87 4.62 12.31
C PHE A 362 15.77 4.36 13.35
N ASP A 363 15.42 5.36 14.16
CA ASP A 363 14.31 5.29 15.11
C ASP A 363 12.93 5.52 14.45
N THR A 364 12.87 5.54 13.11
CA THR A 364 11.69 5.78 12.26
C THR A 364 11.12 7.20 12.30
N SER A 365 11.69 8.09 13.10
CA SER A 365 11.30 9.51 13.12
C SER A 365 11.84 10.25 11.89
N VAL A 366 11.18 11.35 11.52
CA VAL A 366 11.57 12.15 10.35
C VAL A 366 12.04 13.55 10.71
N VAL A 367 13.01 14.05 9.94
CA VAL A 367 13.51 15.43 10.03
C VAL A 367 13.26 16.14 8.72
N ASP A 368 12.56 17.28 8.76
CA ASP A 368 12.35 18.15 7.60
C ASP A 368 13.68 18.79 7.19
N LEU A 369 14.10 18.57 5.94
CA LEU A 369 15.31 19.13 5.34
C LEU A 369 15.02 20.30 4.40
N THR A 370 13.75 20.66 4.20
CA THR A 370 13.31 21.67 3.21
C THR A 370 13.83 23.06 3.56
N ASN A 371 14.00 23.35 4.85
CA ASN A 371 14.63 24.57 5.34
C ASN A 371 15.83 24.20 6.22
N LYS A 372 17.06 24.38 5.72
CA LYS A 372 18.28 24.25 6.53
C LYS A 372 18.35 25.39 7.57
N GLN A 373 17.57 25.32 8.63
CA GLN A 373 17.94 25.92 9.92
C GLN A 373 17.97 24.82 10.98
N PRO A 374 19.05 24.71 11.78
CA PRO A 374 19.12 23.72 12.83
C PRO A 374 18.30 24.20 14.03
N THR A 375 16.98 23.96 14.01
CA THR A 375 16.17 24.19 15.21
C THR A 375 16.35 23.01 16.16
N ARG A 376 17.26 23.18 17.13
CA ARG A 376 17.25 22.39 18.37
C ARG A 376 15.92 22.67 19.07
N GLY A 377 15.02 21.68 19.06
CA GLY A 377 13.73 21.74 19.76
C GLY A 377 12.61 21.23 18.87
N SER A 378 12.22 19.96 19.05
CA SER A 378 11.09 19.34 18.36
C SER A 378 9.77 19.99 18.78
N ARG A 379 9.29 20.96 18.01
CA ARG A 379 7.89 21.39 18.02
C ARG A 379 7.41 21.54 16.59
N THR A 380 6.48 20.69 16.18
CA THR A 380 5.81 20.79 14.87
C THR A 380 4.75 21.90 14.91
N PRO A 381 4.64 22.72 13.85
CA PRO A 381 3.70 23.85 13.80
C PRO A 381 2.21 23.45 13.76
N GLU A 382 1.88 22.19 13.45
CA GLU A 382 0.48 21.72 13.42
C GLU A 382 -0.14 21.58 14.81
N LEU A 383 0.67 21.32 15.86
CA LEU A 383 0.20 21.27 17.25
C LEU A 383 -0.16 22.67 17.78
N GLU A 384 0.42 23.74 17.24
CA GLU A 384 0.08 25.11 17.62
C GLU A 384 -1.22 25.62 16.99
N ARG A 385 -1.57 25.18 15.76
CA ARG A 385 -2.85 25.55 15.13
C ARG A 385 -4.06 25.01 15.89
N GLY A 386 -3.93 23.89 16.61
CA GLY A 386 -4.99 23.36 17.46
C GLY A 386 -5.12 24.05 18.83
N ARG A 387 -4.09 24.80 19.27
CA ARG A 387 -4.06 25.49 20.57
C ARG A 387 -4.40 26.97 20.51
N ARG A 388 -4.45 27.58 19.32
CA ARG A 388 -5.05 28.92 19.17
C ARG A 388 -6.57 28.80 19.20
N SER A 389 -7.09 28.79 20.43
CA SER A 389 -8.47 29.18 20.71
C SER A 389 -8.77 30.50 19.99
N SER A 390 -9.90 30.52 19.30
CA SER A 390 -10.61 31.69 18.81
C SER A 390 -10.83 32.69 19.96
N LYS A 391 -9.84 33.53 20.23
CA LYS A 391 -10.05 34.86 20.80
C LYS A 391 -10.11 35.80 19.61
N ASP A 392 -11.34 36.03 19.15
CA ASP A 392 -11.85 37.26 18.56
C ASP A 392 -13.13 36.92 17.78
N ARG A 393 -14.21 36.76 18.55
CA ARG A 393 -15.54 37.12 18.08
C ARG A 393 -16.25 37.78 19.26
N VAL A 394 -16.06 39.09 19.33
CA VAL A 394 -16.94 39.99 20.07
C VAL A 394 -18.02 40.38 19.06
N ASP A 395 -19.27 40.21 19.50
CA ASP A 395 -20.57 40.50 18.87
C ASP A 395 -21.06 39.56 17.74
#